data_AF-A0A6I5RD90-F1
#
_entry.id   AF-A0A6I5RD90-F1
#
_cell.length_a   1.000
_cell.length_b   1.000
_cell.length_c   1.000
_cell.angle_alpha   90.00
_cell.angle_beta   90.00
_cell.angle_gamma   90.00
#
_symmetry.space_group_name_H-M   'P 1'
#
loop_
_entity.id
_entity.type
_entity.pdbx_description
1 polymer ?
#
loop_
_entity_poly.entity_id
_entity_poly.type
_entity_poly.pdbx_seq_one_letter_code
_entity_poly.pdbx_strand_id
1 'polypeptide(L)'
;MMSSDSVQAFNDKVAASPELQAKLRTVTSPVDFLMLAKAEGFDLTGADLQAIAQNAYQHWIESLNPKVGGFFSQVRNTKVLDDQLKTCQTPADVMALAQQCDVELSNDDLQQAARAAEAVPGFSFEKLWFRGLGLIS
;
A
#
# COMPACT_ATOMS: atom_id res chain seq x y z
N MET A 1 22.35 -6.71 11.53
CA MET A 1 21.04 -6.48 12.16
C MET A 1 20.95 -5.00 12.50
N MET A 2 20.49 -4.17 11.56
CA MET A 2 19.92 -2.86 11.90
C MET A 2 18.42 -3.11 12.06
N SER A 3 18.06 -3.55 13.27
CA SER A 3 16.76 -4.09 13.66
C SER A 3 15.79 -2.96 13.95
N SER A 4 14.54 -3.04 13.45
CA SER A 4 13.33 -2.24 13.76
C SER A 4 13.41 -0.71 13.79
N ASP A 5 14.43 -0.13 14.41
CA ASP A 5 14.54 1.28 14.77
C ASP A 5 14.80 2.14 13.54
N SER A 6 15.65 1.69 12.61
CA SER A 6 15.86 2.38 11.32
C SER A 6 14.60 2.35 10.43
N VAL A 7 13.84 1.25 10.47
CA VAL A 7 12.57 1.09 9.76
C VAL A 7 11.52 2.05 10.33
N GLN A 8 11.38 2.08 11.65
CA GLN A 8 10.45 2.97 12.33
C GLN A 8 10.83 4.44 12.09
N ALA A 9 12.10 4.80 12.28
CA ALA A 9 12.58 6.15 12.09
C ALA A 9 12.40 6.66 10.65
N PHE A 10 12.58 5.79 9.65
CA PHE A 10 12.29 6.14 8.26
C PHE A 10 10.78 6.40 8.07
N ASN A 11 9.92 5.51 8.55
CA ASN A 11 8.47 5.67 8.45
C ASN A 11 7.97 6.93 9.17
N ASP A 12 8.51 7.24 10.34
CA ASP A 12 8.20 8.46 11.10
C ASP A 12 8.63 9.71 10.32
N LYS A 13 9.83 9.68 9.71
CA LYS A 13 10.31 10.77 8.86
C LYS A 13 9.41 10.97 7.63
N VAL A 14 8.97 9.88 6.99
CA VAL A 14 8.01 9.94 5.88
C VAL A 14 6.69 10.54 6.34
N ALA A 15 6.15 10.09 7.48
CA ALA A 15 4.90 10.61 8.02
C ALA A 15 4.97 12.11 8.33
N ALA A 16 6.12 12.58 8.82
CA ALA A 16 6.32 13.98 9.20
C ALA A 16 6.72 14.91 8.03
N SER A 17 7.08 14.38 6.86
CA SER A 17 7.62 15.18 5.74
C SER A 17 6.72 15.12 4.49
N PRO A 18 5.94 16.18 4.21
CA PRO A 18 5.17 16.29 2.97
C PRO A 18 6.03 16.22 1.71
N GLU A 19 7.26 16.73 1.76
CA GLU A 19 8.21 16.66 0.65
C GLU A 19 8.60 15.20 0.36
N LEU A 20 8.90 14.42 1.40
CA LEU A 20 9.27 13.02 1.24
C LEU A 20 8.07 12.17 0.77
N GLN A 21 6.85 12.50 1.23
CA GLN A 21 5.63 11.90 0.70
C GLN A 21 5.43 12.21 -0.79
N ALA A 22 5.75 13.43 -1.23
CA ALA A 22 5.70 13.80 -2.64
C ALA A 22 6.74 13.03 -3.47
N LYS A 23 7.98 12.87 -2.96
CA LYS A 23 9.01 12.03 -3.61
C LYS A 23 8.60 10.56 -3.69
N LEU A 24 7.95 10.03 -2.65
CA LEU A 24 7.46 8.64 -2.65
C LEU A 24 6.40 8.38 -3.71
N ARG A 25 5.64 9.39 -4.16
CA ARG A 25 4.69 9.23 -5.27
C ARG A 25 5.38 8.87 -6.60
N THR A 26 6.66 9.17 -6.75
CA THR A 26 7.42 8.85 -7.97
C THR A 26 8.15 7.50 -7.88
N VAL A 27 8.05 6.80 -6.76
CA VAL A 27 8.65 5.47 -6.58
C VAL A 27 7.85 4.45 -7.37
N THR A 28 8.52 3.76 -8.30
CA THR A 28 7.89 2.73 -9.15
C THR A 28 8.46 1.34 -8.92
N SER A 29 9.57 1.24 -8.20
CA SER A 29 10.24 -0.01 -7.91
C SER A 29 10.78 -0.07 -6.48
N PRO A 30 11.03 -1.27 -5.94
CA PRO A 30 11.77 -1.45 -4.68
C PRO A 30 13.14 -0.77 -4.68
N VAL A 31 13.81 -0.68 -5.83
CA VAL A 31 15.11 -0.03 -5.95
C VAL A 31 14.99 1.49 -5.78
N ASP A 32 13.99 2.12 -6.40
CA ASP A 32 13.72 3.55 -6.24
C ASP A 32 13.47 3.91 -4.77
N PHE A 33 12.73 3.06 -4.06
CA PHE A 33 12.47 3.22 -2.64
C PHE A 33 13.77 3.19 -1.82
N LEU A 34 14.61 2.18 -2.03
CA LEU A 34 15.86 2.03 -1.28
C LEU A 34 16.85 3.16 -1.59
N MET A 35 16.89 3.62 -2.85
CA MET A 35 17.68 4.79 -3.24
C MET A 35 17.19 6.07 -2.56
N LEU A 36 15.87 6.28 -2.49
CA LEU A 36 15.29 7.42 -1.80
C LEU A 36 15.60 7.36 -0.29
N ALA A 37 15.42 6.20 0.34
CA ALA A 37 15.76 6.02 1.75
C ALA A 37 17.22 6.35 2.03
N LYS A 38 18.13 5.88 1.17
CA LYS A 38 19.56 6.17 1.26
C LYS A 38 19.88 7.65 1.10
N ALA A 39 19.22 8.34 0.15
CA ALA A 39 19.36 9.78 -0.03
C ALA A 39 18.89 10.57 1.21
N GLU A 40 17.92 10.03 1.95
CA GLU A 40 17.41 10.59 3.20
C GLU A 40 18.23 10.19 4.45
N GLY A 41 19.34 9.45 4.26
CA GLY A 41 20.27 9.05 5.32
C GLY A 41 19.99 7.67 5.93
N PHE A 42 19.08 6.88 5.36
CA PHE A 42 18.70 5.56 5.87
C PHE A 42 19.26 4.45 4.99
N ASP A 43 20.13 3.61 5.55
CA ASP A 43 20.67 2.44 4.85
C ASP A 43 19.73 1.24 5.03
N LEU A 44 18.60 1.27 4.32
CA LEU A 44 17.60 0.21 4.34
C LEU A 44 17.95 -0.92 3.37
N THR A 45 17.57 -2.14 3.73
CA THR A 45 17.69 -3.33 2.89
C THR A 45 16.34 -3.73 2.28
N GLY A 46 16.35 -4.68 1.34
CA GLY A 46 15.11 -5.28 0.82
C GLY A 46 14.25 -5.93 1.91
N ALA A 47 14.87 -6.49 2.95
CA ALA A 47 14.14 -7.06 4.09
C ALA A 47 13.44 -5.97 4.91
N ASP A 48 14.07 -4.80 5.05
CA ASP A 48 13.48 -3.65 5.74
C ASP A 48 12.27 -3.10 4.98
N LEU A 49 12.38 -2.98 3.65
CA LEU A 49 11.23 -2.63 2.80
C LEU A 49 10.09 -3.65 2.94
N GLN A 50 10.41 -4.95 2.95
CA GLN A 50 9.40 -5.99 3.15
C GLN A 50 8.69 -5.83 4.51
N ALA A 51 9.43 -5.51 5.58
CA ALA A 51 8.87 -5.26 6.90
C ALA A 51 7.97 -4.02 6.91
N ILE A 52 8.41 -2.92 6.27
CA ILE A 52 7.60 -1.69 6.12
C ILE A 52 6.28 -2.01 5.40
N ALA A 53 6.37 -2.66 4.24
CA ALA A 53 5.19 -2.99 3.44
C ALA A 53 4.24 -3.94 4.18
N GLN A 54 4.77 -4.93 4.88
CA GLN A 54 3.96 -5.86 5.66
C GLN A 54 3.21 -5.14 6.80
N ASN A 55 3.91 -4.29 7.56
CA ASN A 55 3.31 -3.55 8.66
C ASN A 55 2.23 -2.58 8.16
N ALA A 56 2.51 -1.86 7.09
CA ALA A 56 1.56 -0.95 6.47
C ALA A 56 0.29 -1.67 5.98
N TYR A 57 0.45 -2.83 5.33
CA TYR A 57 -0.68 -3.65 4.92
C TYR A 57 -1.51 -4.14 6.11
N GLN A 58 -0.86 -4.59 7.19
CA GLN A 58 -1.59 -5.07 8.38
C GLN A 58 -2.41 -3.94 9.01
N HIS A 59 -1.82 -2.77 9.22
CA HIS A 59 -2.58 -1.61 9.71
C HIS A 59 -3.74 -1.23 8.77
N TRP A 60 -3.51 -1.28 7.46
CA TRP A 60 -4.55 -1.01 6.49
C TRP A 60 -5.69 -2.03 6.56
N ILE A 61 -5.40 -3.32 6.46
CA ILE A 61 -6.40 -4.38 6.39
C ILE A 61 -7.26 -4.44 7.66
N GLU A 62 -6.65 -4.21 8.83
CA GLU A 62 -7.35 -4.16 10.13
C GLU A 62 -8.30 -2.96 10.26
N SER A 63 -8.08 -1.90 9.48
CA SER A 63 -8.93 -0.71 9.46
C SER A 63 -10.14 -0.83 8.53
N LEU A 64 -10.17 -1.85 7.66
CA LEU A 64 -11.23 -2.01 6.67
C LEU A 64 -12.47 -2.66 7.29
N ASN A 65 -13.63 -2.37 6.70
CA ASN A 65 -14.82 -3.13 7.02
C ASN A 65 -14.64 -4.61 6.61
N PRO A 66 -15.32 -5.57 7.28
CA PRO A 66 -15.08 -7.01 7.06
C PRO A 66 -15.27 -7.47 5.62
N LYS A 67 -16.19 -6.87 4.87
CA LYS A 67 -16.45 -7.22 3.46
C LYS A 67 -15.23 -6.88 2.60
N VAL A 68 -14.74 -5.65 2.71
CA VAL A 68 -13.59 -5.16 1.94
C VAL A 68 -12.30 -5.84 2.40
N GLY A 69 -12.09 -5.96 3.71
CA GLY A 69 -10.94 -6.65 4.28
C GLY A 69 -10.89 -8.14 3.89
N GLY A 70 -12.05 -8.80 3.84
CA GLY A 70 -12.18 -10.19 3.38
C GLY A 70 -11.73 -10.36 1.93
N PHE A 71 -12.20 -9.49 1.03
CA PHE A 71 -11.78 -9.50 -0.38
C PHE A 71 -10.26 -9.34 -0.54
N PHE A 72 -9.67 -8.29 0.02
CA PHE A 72 -8.23 -8.06 -0.14
C PHE A 72 -7.37 -9.14 0.53
N SER A 73 -7.83 -9.71 1.65
CA SER A 73 -7.17 -10.86 2.28
C SER A 73 -7.22 -12.12 1.40
N GLN A 74 -8.35 -12.40 0.75
CA GLN A 74 -8.48 -13.52 -0.18
C GLN A 74 -7.57 -13.34 -1.40
N VAL A 75 -7.57 -12.13 -1.98
CA VAL A 75 -6.72 -11.78 -3.11
C VAL A 75 -5.25 -12.00 -2.79
N ARG A 76 -4.78 -11.47 -1.64
CA ARG A 76 -3.38 -11.60 -1.21
C ARG A 76 -2.93 -13.05 -0.99
N ASN A 77 -3.84 -13.90 -0.53
CA ASN A 77 -3.55 -15.31 -0.27
C ASN A 77 -3.62 -16.18 -1.54
N THR A 78 -4.08 -15.64 -2.67
CA THR A 78 -4.26 -16.38 -3.91
C THR A 78 -3.44 -15.75 -5.02
N LYS A 79 -2.32 -16.38 -5.39
CA LYS A 79 -1.39 -15.82 -6.39
C LYS A 79 -2.07 -15.36 -7.69
N VAL A 80 -3.05 -16.12 -8.18
CA VAL A 80 -3.78 -15.76 -9.41
C VAL A 80 -4.56 -14.46 -9.23
N LEU A 81 -5.26 -14.29 -8.11
CA LEU A 81 -6.01 -13.08 -7.80
C LEU A 81 -5.07 -11.90 -7.53
N ASP A 82 -3.97 -12.12 -6.82
CA ASP A 82 -2.95 -11.11 -6.56
C ASP A 82 -2.32 -10.58 -7.86
N ASP A 83 -2.00 -11.49 -8.80
CA ASP A 83 -1.49 -11.11 -10.11
C ASP A 83 -2.55 -10.37 -10.94
N GLN A 84 -3.83 -10.75 -10.86
CA GLN A 84 -4.93 -10.01 -11.49
C GLN A 84 -5.13 -8.62 -10.89
N LEU A 85 -5.07 -8.48 -9.56
CA LEU A 85 -5.22 -7.20 -8.86
C LEU A 85 -4.18 -6.18 -9.33
N LYS A 86 -2.92 -6.61 -9.54
CA LYS A 86 -1.84 -5.76 -10.05
C LYS A 86 -2.08 -5.24 -11.46
N THR A 87 -2.97 -5.86 -12.24
CA THR A 87 -3.32 -5.41 -13.59
C THR A 87 -4.51 -4.45 -13.61
N CYS A 88 -5.23 -4.28 -12.50
CA CYS A 88 -6.33 -3.34 -12.40
C CYS A 88 -5.82 -1.90 -12.55
N GLN A 89 -6.44 -1.13 -13.45
CA GLN A 89 -6.06 0.26 -13.72
C GLN A 89 -7.18 1.23 -13.31
N THR A 90 -8.39 0.73 -13.09
CA THR A 90 -9.55 1.52 -12.69
C THR A 90 -10.30 0.89 -11.52
N PRO A 91 -11.10 1.66 -10.76
CA PRO A 91 -11.99 1.11 -9.75
C PRO A 91 -12.96 0.05 -10.31
N ALA A 92 -13.38 0.20 -11.57
CA ALA A 92 -14.25 -0.76 -12.24
C ALA A 92 -13.59 -2.14 -12.42
N ASP A 93 -12.29 -2.17 -12.73
CA ASP A 93 -11.53 -3.43 -12.83
C ASP A 93 -11.49 -4.16 -11.48
N VAL A 94 -11.32 -3.40 -10.38
CA VAL A 94 -11.30 -3.96 -9.03
C VAL A 94 -12.67 -4.52 -8.63
N MET A 95 -13.76 -3.80 -8.96
CA MET A 95 -15.12 -4.30 -8.71
C MET A 95 -15.42 -5.57 -9.53
N ALA A 96 -14.95 -5.63 -10.79
CA ALA A 96 -15.08 -6.83 -11.63
C ALA A 96 -14.30 -8.02 -11.06
N LEU A 97 -13.10 -7.79 -10.50
CA LEU A 97 -12.33 -8.83 -9.82
C LEU A 97 -13.01 -9.30 -8.53
N ALA A 98 -13.58 -8.37 -7.75
CA ALA A 98 -14.34 -8.72 -6.55
C ALA A 98 -15.57 -9.57 -6.86
N GLN A 99 -16.26 -9.28 -7.97
CA GLN A 99 -17.39 -10.08 -8.42
C GLN A 99 -16.99 -11.53 -8.78
N GLN A 100 -15.78 -11.76 -9.31
CA GLN A 100 -15.24 -13.11 -9.53
C GLN A 100 -15.00 -13.88 -8.22
N CYS A 101 -14.90 -13.16 -7.10
CA CYS A 101 -14.75 -13.72 -5.76
C CYS A 101 -16.08 -13.79 -5.01
N ASP A 102 -17.23 -13.61 -5.70
CA ASP A 102 -18.56 -13.51 -5.10
C ASP A 102 -18.69 -12.37 -4.06
N VAL A 103 -17.90 -11.30 -4.21
CA VAL A 103 -17.95 -10.10 -3.36
C VAL A 103 -18.46 -8.91 -4.17
N GLU A 104 -19.55 -8.30 -3.71
CA GLU A 104 -20.08 -7.07 -4.29
C GLU A 104 -19.45 -5.83 -3.61
N LEU A 105 -18.52 -5.21 -4.33
CA LEU A 105 -17.92 -3.93 -3.94
C LEU A 105 -18.55 -2.77 -4.72
N SER A 106 -18.79 -1.67 -4.02
CA SER A 106 -19.19 -0.39 -4.60
C SER A 106 -18.00 0.56 -4.73
N ASN A 107 -18.18 1.65 -5.47
CA ASN A 107 -17.21 2.74 -5.49
C ASN A 107 -16.98 3.32 -4.09
N ASP A 108 -18.03 3.41 -3.26
CA ASP A 108 -17.91 3.91 -1.88
C ASP A 108 -17.04 2.99 -1.02
N ASP A 109 -17.15 1.67 -1.20
CA ASP A 109 -16.28 0.70 -0.52
C ASP A 109 -14.81 0.92 -0.90
N LEU A 110 -14.51 1.08 -2.18
CA LEU A 110 -13.16 1.34 -2.67
C LEU A 110 -12.63 2.70 -2.23
N GLN A 111 -13.49 3.73 -2.21
CA GLN A 111 -13.13 5.06 -1.75
C GLN A 111 -12.80 5.07 -0.26
N GLN A 112 -13.55 4.32 0.56
CA GLN A 112 -13.24 4.13 1.97
C GLN A 112 -11.92 3.39 2.16
N ALA A 113 -11.68 2.33 1.39
CA ALA A 113 -10.42 1.58 1.43
C ALA A 113 -9.21 2.46 1.05
N ALA A 114 -9.37 3.31 0.04
CA ALA A 114 -8.34 4.26 -0.38
C ALA A 114 -8.04 5.30 0.69
N ARG A 115 -9.08 5.86 1.35
CA ARG A 115 -8.90 6.78 2.49
C ARG A 115 -8.22 6.11 3.68
N ALA A 116 -8.57 4.86 3.97
CA ALA A 116 -7.92 4.08 5.00
C ALA A 116 -6.43 3.88 4.67
N ALA A 117 -6.08 3.59 3.40
CA ALA A 117 -4.69 3.50 2.97
C ALA A 117 -3.96 4.84 3.14
N GLU A 118 -4.59 5.96 2.76
CA GLU A 118 -4.04 7.31 2.92
C GLU A 118 -3.73 7.65 4.39
N ALA A 119 -4.56 7.17 5.32
CA ALA A 119 -4.40 7.37 6.76
C ALA A 119 -3.29 6.53 7.40
N VAL A 120 -2.77 5.49 6.74
CA VAL A 120 -1.64 4.70 7.25
C VAL A 120 -0.41 5.62 7.37
N PRO A 121 0.28 5.73 8.51
CA PRO A 121 1.48 6.57 8.61
C PRO A 121 2.62 6.02 7.75
N GLY A 122 3.46 6.91 7.21
CA GLY A 122 4.64 6.49 6.44
C GLY A 122 4.32 5.97 5.04
N PHE A 123 5.14 5.01 4.58
CA PHE A 123 5.03 4.38 3.26
C PHE A 123 4.05 3.20 3.26
N SER A 124 3.24 3.07 2.21
CA SER A 124 2.46 1.86 1.91
C SER A 124 2.28 1.69 0.40
N PHE A 125 2.23 0.45 -0.07
CA PHE A 125 1.94 0.17 -1.48
C PHE A 125 0.49 0.48 -1.83
N GLU A 126 -0.42 0.31 -0.87
CA GLU A 126 -1.85 0.57 -1.02
C GLU A 126 -2.09 2.05 -1.36
N LYS A 127 -1.35 2.98 -0.73
CA LYS A 127 -1.41 4.40 -1.08
C LYS A 127 -1.03 4.64 -2.54
N LEU A 128 0.08 4.05 -2.99
CA LEU A 128 0.55 4.22 -4.36
C LEU A 128 -0.43 3.62 -5.36
N TRP A 129 -0.95 2.43 -5.06
CA TRP A 129 -1.90 1.74 -5.90
C TRP A 129 -3.22 2.50 -6.02
N PHE A 130 -3.82 2.93 -4.90
CA PHE A 130 -5.06 3.71 -4.93
C PHE A 130 -4.92 5.09 -5.56
N ARG A 131 -3.74 5.73 -5.47
CA ARG A 131 -3.42 6.93 -6.26
C ARG A 131 -3.40 6.62 -7.75
N GLY A 132 -2.78 5.50 -8.14
CA GLY A 132 -2.77 5.02 -9.53
C GLY A 132 -4.18 4.77 -10.09
N LEU A 133 -5.11 4.34 -9.25
CA LEU A 133 -6.53 4.19 -9.59
C LEU A 133 -7.32 5.51 -9.58
N GLY A 134 -6.71 6.63 -9.17
CA GLY A 134 -7.36 7.94 -9.07
C GLY A 134 -8.32 8.11 -7.90
N LEU A 135 -8.23 7.28 -6.85
CA LEU A 135 -9.14 7.34 -5.69
C LEU A 135 -8.65 8.27 -4.57
N ILE A 136 -7.35 8.57 -4.52
CA ILE A 136 -6.72 9.49 -3.55
C ILE A 136 -5.58 10.27 -4.22
N SER A 137 -5.06 11.32 -3.56
CA SER A 137 -4.06 12.26 -4.11
C SER A 137 -2.64 12.06 -3.58
#